data_AF-A0A9D1M273-F1
#
_entry.id   AF-A0A9D1M273-F1
#
_cell.length_a   1.000
_cell.length_b   1.000
_cell.length_c   1.000
_cell.angle_alpha   90.00
_cell.angle_beta   90.00
_cell.angle_gamma   90.00
#
_symmetry.space_group_name_H-M   'P 1'
#
loop_
_entity.id
_entity.type
_entity.pdbx_description
1 polymer ?
#
loop_
_entity_poly.entity_id
_entity_poly.type
_entity_poly.pdbx_seq_one_letter_code
_entity_poly.pdbx_strand_id
1 'polypeptide(L)'
;MQFITRFRERNTNKALHKVIENDTKIQKISFNGITDYIILVSYILKKLDKNNNEIYRNINDYLKYVKNLKSCISKQIYDQIIFTSDEQKINDFINFLRKK
;
A
#
# COMPACT_ATOMS: atom_id res chain seq x y z
N MET A 1 -4.06 -22.04 -24.79
CA MET A 1 -4.92 -21.89 -23.59
C MET A 1 -4.18 -22.11 -22.24
N GLN A 2 -2.86 -21.88 -22.15
CA GLN A 2 -2.05 -22.27 -20.97
C GLN A 2 -1.68 -21.12 -20.00
N PHE A 3 -2.01 -19.86 -20.33
CA PHE A 3 -1.68 -18.72 -19.47
C PHE A 3 -2.60 -18.57 -18.26
N ILE A 4 -3.86 -19.00 -18.38
CA ILE A 4 -4.89 -18.75 -17.36
C ILE A 4 -4.70 -19.65 -16.13
N THR A 5 -4.21 -20.89 -16.30
CA THR A 5 -4.02 -21.84 -15.19
C THR A 5 -2.83 -21.50 -14.29
N ARG A 6 -1.74 -20.95 -14.87
CA ARG A 6 -0.55 -20.54 -14.09
C ARG A 6 -0.81 -19.40 -13.10
N PHE A 7 -1.79 -18.54 -13.39
CA PHE A 7 -2.19 -17.46 -12.48
C PHE A 7 -3.05 -17.98 -11.31
N ARG A 8 -3.82 -19.06 -11.54
CA ARG A 8 -4.68 -19.70 -10.54
C ARG A 8 -3.93 -20.58 -9.55
N GLU A 9 -2.83 -21.22 -9.99
CA GLU A 9 -2.05 -22.16 -9.18
C GLU A 9 -0.96 -21.50 -8.32
N ARG A 10 -0.57 -20.26 -8.61
CA ARG A 10 0.35 -19.51 -7.75
C ARG A 10 -0.46 -18.92 -6.61
N ASN A 11 0.05 -19.06 -5.38
CA ASN A 11 -0.31 -18.18 -4.27
C ASN A 11 0.02 -16.74 -4.70
N THR A 12 -0.91 -16.09 -5.41
CA THR A 12 -0.77 -14.77 -6.03
C THR A 12 -0.36 -13.74 -5.00
N ASN A 13 -0.82 -13.87 -3.77
CA ASN A 13 -0.34 -13.11 -2.62
C ASN A 13 1.19 -13.18 -2.45
N LYS A 14 1.80 -14.36 -2.41
CA LYS A 14 3.25 -14.49 -2.21
C LYS A 14 4.07 -13.85 -3.34
N ALA A 15 3.57 -13.95 -4.58
CA ALA A 15 4.23 -13.32 -5.73
C ALA A 15 4.09 -11.79 -5.67
N LEU A 16 2.90 -11.28 -5.36
CA LEU A 16 2.64 -9.84 -5.25
C LEU A 16 3.47 -9.20 -4.14
N HIS A 17 3.53 -9.85 -2.97
CA HIS A 17 4.34 -9.40 -1.84
C HIS A 17 5.80 -9.25 -2.25
N LYS A 18 6.39 -10.31 -2.82
CA LYS A 18 7.80 -10.30 -3.24
C LYS A 18 8.09 -9.21 -4.27
N VAL A 19 7.19 -9.00 -5.22
CA VAL A 19 7.38 -7.95 -6.25
C VAL A 19 7.39 -6.57 -5.60
N ILE A 20 6.43 -6.27 -4.73
CA ILE A 20 6.35 -4.97 -4.08
C ILE A 20 7.52 -4.78 -3.10
N GLU A 21 7.86 -5.79 -2.28
CA GLU A 21 9.01 -5.76 -1.39
C GLU A 21 10.32 -5.51 -2.15
N ASN A 22 10.54 -6.21 -3.27
CA ASN A 22 11.77 -6.07 -4.04
C ASN A 22 11.89 -4.69 -4.71
N ASP A 23 10.79 -4.17 -5.28
CA ASP A 23 10.79 -2.87 -5.96
C ASP A 23 10.84 -1.69 -5.00
N THR A 24 10.03 -1.75 -3.93
CA THR A 24 9.82 -0.60 -3.04
C THR A 24 10.72 -0.65 -1.80
N LYS A 25 11.28 -1.82 -1.47
CA LYS A 25 11.99 -2.11 -0.22
C LYS A 25 11.13 -2.00 1.05
N ILE A 26 9.81 -1.85 0.92
CA ILE A 26 8.86 -1.83 2.04
C ILE A 26 8.68 -3.24 2.55
N GLN A 27 9.03 -3.50 3.82
CA GLN A 27 8.88 -4.81 4.43
C GLN A 27 7.49 -5.01 5.04
N LYS A 28 7.07 -6.29 5.18
CA LYS A 28 5.88 -6.69 5.97
C LYS A 28 4.55 -6.13 5.44
N ILE A 29 4.40 -6.00 4.13
CA ILE A 29 3.08 -5.85 3.52
C ILE A 29 2.35 -7.18 3.72
N SER A 30 1.17 -7.14 4.33
CA SER A 30 0.40 -8.33 4.73
C SER A 30 -1.01 -8.36 4.13
N PHE A 31 -1.48 -7.24 3.56
CA PHE A 31 -2.84 -7.05 3.05
C PHE A 31 -3.94 -7.31 4.08
N ASN A 32 -3.59 -7.16 5.37
CA ASN A 32 -4.52 -7.27 6.49
C ASN A 32 -5.14 -5.92 6.88
N GLY A 33 -4.57 -4.81 6.43
CA GLY A 33 -5.01 -3.45 6.74
C GLY A 33 -5.24 -2.62 5.49
N ILE A 34 -6.10 -1.61 5.60
CA ILE A 34 -6.45 -0.71 4.49
C ILE A 34 -5.22 0.01 3.92
N THR A 35 -4.22 0.33 4.76
CA THR A 35 -2.96 0.95 4.32
C THR A 35 -2.22 0.11 3.27
N ASP A 36 -2.16 -1.20 3.45
CA ASP A 36 -1.46 -2.10 2.52
C ASP A 36 -2.13 -2.07 1.12
N TYR A 37 -3.46 -1.95 1.08
CA TYR A 37 -4.21 -1.81 -0.17
C TYR A 37 -4.02 -0.43 -0.82
N ILE A 38 -3.95 0.64 -0.04
CA ILE A 38 -3.62 1.99 -0.56
C ILE A 38 -2.24 2.00 -1.20
N ILE A 39 -1.25 1.34 -0.58
CA ILE A 39 0.10 1.18 -1.14
C ILE A 39 0.04 0.36 -2.43
N LEU A 40 -0.71 -0.73 -2.48
CA LEU A 40 -0.87 -1.55 -3.69
C LEU A 40 -1.46 -0.76 -4.86
N VAL A 41 -2.56 -0.06 -4.65
CA VAL A 41 -3.20 0.76 -5.70
C VAL A 41 -2.23 1.83 -6.18
N SER A 42 -1.56 2.51 -5.24
CA SER A 42 -0.57 3.54 -5.56
C SER A 42 0.64 2.99 -6.34
N TYR A 43 1.08 1.78 -5.99
CA TYR A 43 2.15 1.06 -6.70
C TYR A 43 1.74 0.69 -8.13
N ILE A 44 0.52 0.18 -8.31
CA ILE A 44 -0.02 -0.12 -9.64
C ILE A 44 -0.08 1.16 -10.49
N LEU A 45 -0.57 2.27 -9.94
CA LEU A 45 -0.59 3.56 -10.63
C LEU A 45 0.82 4.00 -11.05
N LYS A 46 1.82 3.83 -10.18
CA LYS A 46 3.21 4.11 -10.51
C LYS A 46 3.73 3.24 -11.65
N LYS A 47 3.37 1.94 -11.68
CA LYS A 47 3.74 1.02 -12.78
C LYS A 47 3.02 1.30 -14.09
N LEU A 48 1.86 1.96 -14.04
CA LEU A 48 1.16 2.49 -15.21
C LEU A 48 1.66 3.88 -15.63
N ASP A 49 2.82 4.30 -15.12
CA ASP A 49 3.48 5.57 -15.42
C ASP A 49 2.61 6.81 -15.15
N LYS A 50 1.73 6.72 -14.13
CA LYS A 50 0.97 7.88 -13.66
C LYS A 50 1.88 8.89 -12.98
N ASN A 51 1.47 10.15 -13.06
CA ASN A 51 2.22 11.26 -12.49
C ASN A 51 2.39 11.06 -10.97
N ASN A 52 3.65 11.07 -10.50
CA ASN A 52 3.98 10.97 -9.08
C ASN A 52 3.20 11.99 -8.24
N ASN A 53 2.96 13.20 -8.74
CA ASN A 53 2.21 14.24 -8.03
C ASN A 53 0.76 13.84 -7.74
N GLU A 54 0.10 13.13 -8.67
CA GLU A 54 -1.26 12.60 -8.47
C GLU A 54 -1.24 11.50 -7.41
N ILE A 55 -0.25 10.61 -7.46
CA ILE A 55 -0.08 9.54 -6.48
C ILE A 55 0.16 10.13 -5.09
N TYR A 56 1.01 11.15 -4.96
CA TYR A 56 1.23 11.86 -3.70
C TYR A 56 -0.03 12.53 -3.17
N ARG A 57 -0.81 13.16 -4.06
CA ARG A 57 -2.08 13.78 -3.66
C ARG A 57 -3.03 12.75 -3.06
N ASN A 58 -3.17 11.60 -3.71
CA ASN A 58 -4.03 10.50 -3.23
C ASN A 58 -3.57 9.97 -1.86
N ILE A 59 -2.26 9.78 -1.68
CA ILE A 59 -1.69 9.34 -0.39
C ILE A 59 -1.94 10.39 0.70
N ASN A 60 -1.76 11.67 0.39
CA ASN A 60 -2.00 12.75 1.35
C ASN A 60 -3.48 12.86 1.73
N ASP A 61 -4.39 12.65 0.78
CA ASP A 61 -5.82 12.63 1.07
C ASP A 61 -6.19 11.41 1.93
N TYR A 62 -5.62 10.24 1.67
CA TYR A 62 -5.71 9.08 2.56
C TYR A 62 -5.23 9.40 3.99
N LEU A 63 -4.06 10.02 4.15
CA LEU A 63 -3.53 10.41 5.46
C LEU A 63 -4.45 11.39 6.20
N LYS A 64 -5.13 12.30 5.49
CA LYS A 64 -6.14 13.18 6.09
C LYS A 64 -7.34 12.39 6.61
N TYR A 65 -7.82 11.40 5.85
CA TYR A 65 -8.91 10.53 6.30
C TYR A 65 -8.53 9.70 7.51
N VAL A 66 -7.31 9.14 7.55
CA VAL A 66 -6.77 8.42 8.72
C VAL A 66 -6.71 9.33 9.95
N LYS A 67 -6.23 10.56 9.78
CA LYS A 67 -6.17 11.54 10.88
C LYS A 67 -7.55 11.93 11.39
N ASN A 68 -8.51 12.12 10.48
CA ASN A 68 -9.90 12.41 10.85
C ASN A 68 -10.55 11.22 11.58
N LEU A 69 -10.34 10.00 11.08
CA LEU A 69 -10.80 8.79 11.74
C LEU A 69 -10.30 8.74 13.18
N LYS A 70 -9.01 9.02 13.42
CA LYS A 70 -8.42 9.07 14.77
C LYS A 70 -9.11 10.05 15.71
N SER A 71 -9.67 11.15 15.21
CA SER A 71 -10.44 12.10 16.03
C SER A 71 -11.90 11.70 16.25
N CYS A 72 -12.47 10.85 15.41
CA CYS A 72 -13.88 10.47 15.48
C CYS A 72 -14.15 9.22 16.35
N ILE A 73 -13.16 8.36 16.56
CA ILE A 73 -13.34 7.07 17.25
C ILE A 73 -12.36 6.90 18.42
N SER A 74 -12.67 5.94 19.30
CA SER A 74 -11.76 5.58 20.39
C SER A 74 -10.46 4.98 19.85
N LYS A 75 -9.37 5.20 20.58
CA LYS A 75 -8.05 4.66 20.22
C LYS A 75 -8.07 3.14 20.01
N GLN A 76 -8.82 2.41 20.82
CA GLN A 76 -8.91 0.95 20.72
C GLN A 76 -9.51 0.49 19.39
N ILE A 77 -10.54 1.18 18.88
CA ILE A 77 -11.14 0.86 17.58
C ILE A 77 -10.21 1.33 16.45
N TYR A 78 -9.56 2.48 16.62
CA TYR A 78 -8.59 2.99 15.64
C TYR A 78 -7.43 2.01 15.43
N ASP A 79 -6.83 1.50 16.50
CA ASP A 79 -5.68 0.59 16.46
C ASP A 79 -6.03 -0.79 15.84
N GLN A 80 -7.33 -1.13 15.71
CA GLN A 80 -7.79 -2.32 14.98
C GLN A 80 -7.86 -2.11 13.46
N ILE A 81 -7.97 -0.85 13.01
CA ILE A 81 -8.14 -0.49 11.60
C ILE A 81 -6.80 -0.06 11.01
N ILE A 82 -6.04 0.75 11.75
CA ILE A 82 -4.77 1.33 11.34
C ILE A 82 -3.68 0.83 12.28
N PHE A 83 -2.71 0.12 11.73
CA PHE A 83 -1.64 -0.46 12.52
C PHE A 83 -0.50 0.55 12.74
N THR A 84 0.22 0.46 13.86
CA THR A 84 1.37 1.34 14.14
C THR A 84 2.45 1.27 13.06
N SER A 85 2.59 0.13 12.38
CA SER A 85 3.53 -0.05 11.27
C SER A 85 3.16 0.73 10.00
N ASP A 86 1.92 1.20 9.89
CA ASP A 86 1.38 1.76 8.65
C ASP A 86 1.99 3.11 8.29
N GLU A 87 2.32 3.95 9.27
CA GLU A 87 3.05 5.21 9.02
C GLU A 87 4.41 4.95 8.37
N GLN A 88 5.15 3.95 8.87
CA GLN A 88 6.46 3.60 8.31
C GLN A 88 6.32 3.12 6.86
N LYS A 89 5.34 2.26 6.57
CA LYS A 89 5.10 1.75 5.21
C LYS A 89 4.78 2.87 4.21
N ILE A 90 3.97 3.86 4.63
CA ILE A 90 3.63 5.02 3.79
C ILE A 90 4.88 5.88 3.54
N ASN A 91 5.68 6.14 4.57
CA ASN A 91 6.91 6.91 4.43
C ASN A 91 7.92 6.23 3.49
N ASP A 92 8.07 4.91 3.61
CA ASP A 92 8.91 4.11 2.73
C ASP A 92 8.40 4.15 1.28
N PHE A 93 7.07 4.09 1.08
CA PHE A 93 6.47 4.24 -0.25
C PHE A 93 6.68 5.63 -0.85
N ILE A 94 6.52 6.69 -0.05
CA ILE A 94 6.83 8.06 -0.45
C ILE A 94 8.29 8.17 -0.89
N ASN A 95 9.22 7.57 -0.15
CA ASN A 95 10.63 7.54 -0.52
C ASN A 95 10.90 6.77 -1.81
N PHE A 96 10.15 5.69 -2.07
CA PHE A 96 10.20 4.97 -3.35
C PHE A 96 9.74 5.85 -4.51
N LEU A 97 8.63 6.60 -4.37
CA LEU A 97 8.14 7.51 -5.42
C LEU A 97 9.12 8.65 -5.76
N ARG A 98 9.99 9.04 -4.83
CA ARG A 98 11.04 10.07 -5.06
C ARG A 98 12.22 9.55 -5.87
N LYS A 99 12.47 8.25 -5.88
CA LYS A 99 13.55 7.64 -6.66
C LYS A 99 13.11 7.59 -8.13
N LYS A 100 13.96 8.14 -9.02
CA LYS A 100 13.75 8.10 -10.47
C LYS A 100 14.01 6.70 -11.01
#